data_AF-A0A484YVR4-F1
#
_entry.id   AF-A0A484YVR4-F1
#
_cell.length_a   1.000
_cell.length_b   1.000
_cell.length_c   1.000
_cell.angle_alpha   90.00
_cell.angle_beta   90.00
_cell.angle_gamma   90.00
#
_symmetry.space_group_name_H-M   'P 1'
#
loop_
_entity.id
_entity.type
_entity.pdbx_description
1 polymer ?
#
loop_
_entity_poly.entity_id
_entity_poly.type
_entity_poly.pdbx_seq_one_letter_code
_entity_poly.pdbx_strand_id
1 'polypeptide(L)' 'MLKTISPLISPELLKVLAEMGMEMKLFFPMLTFPPIRWDRR' A
#
# COMPACT_ATOMS: atom_id res chain seq x y z
N MET A 1 8.01 -16.93 -3.14
CA MET A 1 8.21 -16.35 -1.80
C MET A 1 9.68 -15.96 -1.64
N LEU A 2 9.94 -14.75 -1.15
CA LEU A 2 11.30 -14.28 -0.86
C LEU A 2 11.68 -14.73 0.55
N LYS A 3 12.94 -15.09 0.77
CA LYS A 3 13.39 -15.73 2.03
C LYS A 3 13.36 -14.79 3.25
N THR A 4 13.36 -13.48 3.02
CA THR A 4 13.48 -12.44 4.07
C THR A 4 12.25 -11.57 4.21
N ILE A 5 11.40 -11.51 3.18
CA ILE A 5 10.23 -10.62 3.15
C ILE A 5 8.99 -11.41 3.54
N SER A 6 8.16 -10.82 4.39
CA SER A 6 6.93 -11.43 4.86
C SER A 6 6.06 -11.91 3.69
N PRO A 7 5.58 -13.17 3.69
CA PRO A 7 4.72 -13.69 2.64
C PRO A 7 3.36 -13.00 2.58
N LEU A 8 3.00 -12.23 3.62
CA LEU A 8 1.76 -11.45 3.67
C LEU A 8 1.84 -10.16 2.84
N ILE A 9 3.05 -9.76 2.43
CA ILE A 9 3.22 -8.61 1.54
C ILE A 9 2.99 -9.11 0.12
N SER A 10 1.91 -8.65 -0.50
CA SER A 10 1.63 -8.95 -1.90
C SER A 10 2.72 -8.36 -2.81
N PRO A 11 3.00 -8.96 -3.98
CA PRO A 11 3.96 -8.40 -4.93
C PRO A 11 3.66 -6.95 -5.32
N GLU A 12 2.37 -6.61 -5.45
CA GLU A 12 1.90 -5.26 -5.73
C GLU A 12 2.29 -4.27 -4.62
N LEU A 13 2.04 -4.65 -3.36
CA LEU A 13 2.39 -3.82 -2.20
C LEU A 13 3.91 -3.67 -2.05
N LEU A 14 4.67 -4.73 -2.34
CA LEU A 14 6.13 -4.69 -2.32
C LEU A 14 6.68 -3.68 -3.34
N LYS A 15 6.09 -3.62 -4.53
CA LYS A 15 6.45 -2.65 -5.56
C LYS A 15 6.18 -1.22 -5.09
N VAL A 16 4.98 -0.96 -4.55
CA VAL A 16 4.63 0.36 -4.01
C VAL A 16 5.62 0.80 -2.94
N LEU A 17 5.91 -0.08 -1.97
CA LEU A 17 6.87 0.20 -0.90
C LEU A 17 8.29 0.49 -1.42
N ALA A 18 8.71 -0.18 -2.49
CA ALA A 18 10.03 0.05 -3.10
C ALA A 18 10.12 1.38 -3.85
N GLU A 19 9.00 1.91 -4.34
CA GLU A 19 8.92 3.17 -5.08
C GLU A 19 8.65 4.39 -4.17
N MET A 20 8.35 4.17 -2.89
CA MET A 20 8.07 5.26 -1.93
C MET A 20 9.32 6.10 -1.62
N GLY A 21 9.21 7.42 -1.84
CA GLY A 21 10.22 8.40 -1.42
C GLY A 21 10.13 8.76 0.06
N MET A 22 11.16 9.45 0.59
CA MET A 22 11.30 9.76 2.03
C MET A 22 10.08 10.43 2.70
N GLU A 23 9.29 11.20 1.96
CA GLU A 23 8.17 11.97 2.51
C GLU A 23 6.79 11.40 2.13
N MET A 24 6.76 10.26 1.43
CA MET A 24 5.51 9.61 1.04
C MET A 24 4.89 8.88 2.23
N LYS A 25 3.57 8.97 2.35
CA LYS A 25 2.79 8.29 3.39
C LYS A 25 1.91 7.23 2.79
N LEU A 26 1.98 6.02 3.34
CA LEU A 26 1.12 4.91 2.97
C LEU A 26 0.01 4.75 4.01
N PHE A 27 -1.22 4.63 3.55
CA PHE A 27 -2.39 4.44 4.39
C PHE A 27 -2.98 3.05 4.17
N PHE A 28 -3.14 2.28 5.24
CA PHE A 28 -3.83 0.99 5.22
C PHE A 28 -5.25 1.19 5.77
N PRO A 29 -6.27 1.34 4.91
CA PRO A 29 -7.63 1.58 5.35
C PRO A 29 -8.17 0.37 6.13
N MET A 30 -8.84 0.65 7.24
CA MET A 30 -9.67 -0.35 7.90
C MET A 30 -10.90 -0.65 7.03
N LEU A 31 -11.51 -1.83 7.17
CA LEU A 31 -12.69 -2.21 6.35
C LEU A 31 -13.89 -1.26 6.53
N THR A 32 -13.95 -0.57 7.66
CA THR A 32 -14.97 0.45 7.97
C THR A 32 -14.63 1.82 7.40
N PHE A 33 -13.45 2.00 6.82
CA PHE A 33 -13.05 3.24 6.17
C PHE A 33 -13.88 3.41 4.90
N PRO A 34 -14.54 4.57 4.72
CA PRO A 34 -15.37 4.78 3.54
C PRO A 34 -14.50 4.64 2.27
N PRO A 35 -14.96 3.91 1.24
CA PRO A 35 -14.20 3.80 0.01
C PRO A 35 -13.98 5.21 -0.55
N ILE A 36 -12.71 5.55 -0.79
CA ILE A 36 -12.31 6.84 -1.33
C ILE A 36 -12.97 6.98 -2.71
N ARG A 37 -14.06 7.76 -2.79
CA ARG A 37 -14.55 8.29 -4.05
C ARG A 37 -13.60 9.42 -4.41
N TRP A 38 -12.65 9.15 -5.29
CA TRP A 38 -11.90 10.21 -5.96
C TRP A 38 -12.93 11.01 -6.77
N ASP A 39 -13.43 12.12 -6.20
CA ASP A 39 -14.22 13.09 -6.94
C ASP A 39 -13.26 13.72 -7.98
N ARG A 40 -13.35 13.23 -9.22
CA ARG A 40 -12.66 13.80 -10.38
C ARG A 40 -13.42 15.04 -10.84
N ARG A 41 -13.45 16.07 -9.99
CA ARG A 41 -13.86 17.42 -10.40
C ARG A 41 -12.66 18.35 -10.47
#